data_AF-A0AA37BQ93-F1
#
_entry.id   AF-A0AA37BQ93-F1
#
_cell.length_a   1.000
_cell.length_b   1.000
_cell.length_c   1.000
_cell.angle_alpha   90.00
_cell.angle_beta   90.00
_cell.angle_gamma   90.00
#
_symmetry.space_group_name_H-M   'P 1'
#
loop_
_entity.id
_entity.type
_entity.pdbx_description
1 polymer ?
#
loop_
_entity_poly.entity_id
_entity_poly.type
_entity_poly.pdbx_seq_one_letter_code
_entity_poly.pdbx_strand_id
1 'polypeptide(L)'
;MRENVDLEIIKSAILFGDIDDAMARIRSATAWAQMMARDHPERLRHVRYLEALTIVREFLEGKIGVEDMRQRMLGLGDLFEEIGEGKDGLQYLTYILEFVRDRYNVRYPRYDMKRCDDL
;
A
#
# COMPACT_ATOMS: atom_id res chain seq x y z
N MET A 1 11.66 6.50 -11.47
CA MET A 1 11.48 5.36 -12.42
C MET A 1 11.42 4.03 -11.68
N ARG A 2 12.28 3.78 -10.68
CA ARG A 2 12.18 2.59 -9.83
C ARG A 2 10.88 2.56 -9.01
N GLU A 3 10.49 3.69 -8.40
CA GLU A 3 9.30 3.76 -7.54
C GLU A 3 8.01 3.34 -8.26
N ASN A 4 7.87 3.76 -9.52
CA ASN A 4 6.77 3.38 -10.41
C ASN A 4 6.78 1.87 -10.71
N VAL A 5 7.92 1.34 -11.16
CA VAL A 5 8.07 -0.11 -11.45
C VAL A 5 7.77 -0.96 -10.21
N ASP A 6 8.27 -0.54 -9.05
CA ASP A 6 8.02 -1.21 -7.78
C ASP A 6 6.52 -1.23 -7.45
N LEU A 7 5.80 -0.11 -7.65
CA LEU A 7 4.35 -0.04 -7.45
C LEU A 7 3.56 -0.88 -8.45
N GLU A 8 3.92 -0.89 -9.73
CA GLU A 8 3.26 -1.73 -10.74
C GLU A 8 3.37 -3.22 -10.40
N ILE A 9 4.54 -3.66 -9.93
CA ILE A 9 4.74 -5.04 -9.48
C ILE A 9 3.87 -5.33 -8.25
N ILE A 10 3.82 -4.41 -7.29
CA ILE A 10 3.00 -4.55 -6.08
C ILE A 10 1.51 -4.63 -6.45
N LYS A 11 1.00 -3.70 -7.27
CA LYS A 11 -0.38 -3.69 -7.76
C LYS A 11 -0.75 -5.01 -8.43
N SER A 12 0.12 -5.47 -9.33
CA SER A 12 -0.08 -6.73 -10.07
C SER A 12 -0.15 -7.92 -9.13
N ALA A 13 0.83 -8.07 -8.22
CA ALA A 13 0.85 -9.18 -7.26
C ALA A 13 -0.39 -9.19 -6.36
N ILE A 14 -0.82 -8.01 -5.89
CA ILE A 14 -2.06 -7.87 -5.10
C ILE A 14 -3.27 -8.29 -5.92
N LEU A 15 -3.41 -7.81 -7.17
CA LEU A 15 -4.52 -8.13 -8.05
C LEU A 15 -4.66 -9.64 -8.33
N PHE A 16 -3.53 -10.34 -8.49
CA PHE A 16 -3.50 -11.79 -8.69
C PHE A 16 -3.69 -12.60 -7.39
N GLY A 17 -3.67 -11.95 -6.23
CA GLY A 17 -3.82 -12.60 -4.92
C GLY A 17 -2.52 -13.18 -4.35
N ASP A 18 -1.38 -12.89 -4.96
CA ASP A 18 -0.04 -13.29 -4.55
C ASP A 18 0.53 -12.30 -3.53
N ILE A 19 -0.08 -12.25 -2.35
CA ILE A 19 0.26 -11.26 -1.31
C ILE A 19 1.64 -11.49 -0.71
N ASP A 20 2.14 -12.74 -0.68
CA ASP A 20 3.50 -13.00 -0.23
C ASP A 20 4.55 -12.32 -1.13
N ASP A 21 4.32 -12.35 -2.46
CA ASP A 21 5.15 -11.68 -3.45
C ASP A 21 5.02 -10.16 -3.36
N ALA A 22 3.80 -9.66 -3.19
CA ALA A 22 3.55 -8.24 -2.94
C ALA A 22 4.32 -7.77 -1.69
N MET A 23 4.24 -8.53 -0.59
CA MET A 23 4.91 -8.22 0.68
C MET A 23 6.43 -8.34 0.56
N ALA A 24 6.96 -9.31 -0.18
CA ALA A 24 8.39 -9.39 -0.47
C ALA A 24 8.87 -8.16 -1.24
N ARG A 25 8.09 -7.71 -2.22
CA ARG A 25 8.42 -6.52 -3.00
C ARG A 25 8.35 -5.26 -2.16
N ILE A 26 7.32 -5.10 -1.33
CA ILE A 26 7.17 -3.98 -0.38
C ILE A 26 8.36 -3.91 0.57
N ARG A 27 8.82 -5.03 1.12
CA ARG A 27 10.00 -5.04 2.01
C ARG A 27 11.27 -4.57 1.29
N SER A 28 11.51 -5.06 0.08
CA SER A 28 12.66 -4.65 -0.74
C SER A 28 12.61 -3.16 -1.09
N ALA A 29 11.44 -2.68 -1.54
CA ALA A 29 11.22 -1.27 -1.88
C ALA A 29 11.35 -0.35 -0.67
N THR A 30 10.84 -0.78 0.50
CA THR A 30 10.95 -0.07 1.78
C THR A 30 12.41 0.12 2.18
N ALA A 31 13.22 -0.94 2.14
CA ALA A 31 14.63 -0.86 2.50
C ALA A 31 15.40 0.12 1.61
N TRP A 32 15.13 0.09 0.29
CA TRP A 32 15.71 1.04 -0.65
C TRP A 32 15.23 2.48 -0.40
N ALA A 33 13.93 2.69 -0.19
CA ALA A 33 13.35 4.02 0.05
C ALA A 33 13.88 4.64 1.35
N GLN A 34 14.06 3.84 2.40
CA GLN A 34 14.69 4.26 3.66
C GLN A 34 16.13 4.72 3.46
N MET A 35 16.92 3.96 2.71
CA MET A 35 18.29 4.34 2.35
C MET A 35 18.30 5.67 1.58
N MET A 36 17.45 5.81 0.56
CA MET A 36 17.37 7.03 -0.23
C MET A 36 16.89 8.24 0.56
N ALA A 37 15.89 8.08 1.44
CA ALA A 37 15.39 9.15 2.30
C ALA A 37 16.44 9.61 3.32
N ARG A 38 17.29 8.70 3.79
CA ARG A 38 18.40 9.02 4.69
C ARG A 38 19.53 9.75 3.96
N ASP A 39 19.90 9.27 2.77
CA ASP A 39 21.05 9.78 2.03
C ASP A 39 20.71 11.07 1.24
N HIS A 40 19.43 11.29 0.94
CA HIS A 40 18.90 12.46 0.23
C HIS A 40 17.63 13.02 0.91
N PRO A 41 17.74 13.57 2.13
CA PRO A 41 16.59 14.04 2.92
C PRO A 41 15.84 15.20 2.27
N GLU A 42 16.49 15.98 1.40
CA GLU A 42 15.87 17.05 0.61
C GLU A 42 14.85 16.52 -0.41
N ARG A 43 14.91 15.23 -0.75
CA ARG A 43 14.00 14.59 -1.70
C ARG A 43 12.80 13.99 -0.98
N LEU A 44 11.84 14.85 -0.65
CA LEU A 44 10.57 14.48 -0.02
C LEU A 44 9.80 13.37 -0.74
N ARG A 45 10.04 13.18 -2.04
CA ARG A 45 9.49 12.06 -2.82
C ARG A 45 9.81 10.71 -2.20
N HIS A 46 11.03 10.47 -1.72
CA HIS A 46 11.41 9.17 -1.14
C HIS A 46 10.75 8.94 0.22
N VAL A 47 10.55 10.01 0.99
CA VAL A 47 9.82 9.97 2.27
C VAL A 47 8.35 9.62 2.05
N ARG A 48 7.68 10.33 1.12
CA ARG A 48 6.29 10.03 0.73
C ARG A 48 6.13 8.64 0.15
N TYR A 49 7.10 8.19 -0.65
CA TYR A 49 7.10 6.82 -1.19
C TYR A 49 7.20 5.76 -0.09
N LEU A 50 8.07 5.99 0.90
CA LEU A 50 8.18 5.12 2.08
C LEU A 50 6.87 5.09 2.89
N GLU A 51 6.20 6.23 3.03
CA GLU A 51 4.90 6.35 3.68
C GLU A 51 3.84 5.53 2.92
N ALA A 52 3.76 5.66 1.59
CA ALA A 52 2.87 4.87 0.75
C ALA A 52 3.06 3.36 0.97
N LEU A 53 4.31 2.88 0.90
CA LEU A 53 4.65 1.47 1.14
C LEU A 53 4.27 1.00 2.54
N THR A 54 4.42 1.88 3.54
CA THR A 54 4.06 1.58 4.93
C THR A 54 2.57 1.40 5.09
N ILE A 55 1.77 2.29 4.50
CA ILE A 55 0.30 2.20 4.51
C ILE A 55 -0.16 0.90 3.84
N VAL A 56 0.36 0.59 2.65
CA VAL A 56 0.03 -0.66 1.93
C VAL A 56 0.35 -1.88 2.79
N ARG A 57 1.55 -1.92 3.38
CA ARG A 57 1.97 -3.02 4.26
C ARG A 57 1.04 -3.18 5.46
N GLU A 58 0.79 -2.11 6.19
CA GLU A 58 -0.05 -2.12 7.40
C GLU A 58 -1.48 -2.56 7.08
N PHE A 59 -2.00 -2.14 5.93
CA PHE A 59 -3.31 -2.55 5.46
C PHE A 59 -3.35 -4.04 5.11
N LEU A 60 -2.38 -4.55 4.35
CA LEU A 60 -2.29 -5.98 3.99
C LEU A 60 -2.07 -6.89 5.21
N GLU A 61 -1.37 -6.40 6.24
CA GLU A 61 -1.19 -7.10 7.52
C GLU A 61 -2.44 -7.03 8.43
N GLY A 62 -3.48 -6.30 8.02
CA GLY A 62 -4.71 -6.09 8.78
C GLY A 62 -4.54 -5.20 10.01
N LYS A 63 -3.47 -4.40 10.08
CA LYS A 63 -3.22 -3.47 11.19
C LYS A 63 -4.10 -2.22 11.13
N ILE A 64 -4.51 -1.81 9.92
CA ILE A 64 -5.34 -0.62 9.71
C ILE A 64 -6.61 -0.94 8.91
N GLY A 65 -7.64 -0.10 9.10
CA GLY A 65 -8.93 -0.17 8.42
C GLY A 65 -8.91 0.39 6.99
N VAL A 66 -10.00 0.19 6.23
CA VAL A 66 -10.19 0.83 4.91
C VAL A 66 -10.21 2.34 5.05
N GLU A 67 -10.94 2.87 6.03
CA GLU A 67 -11.06 4.31 6.20
C GLU A 67 -9.71 4.96 6.57
N ASP A 68 -8.96 4.36 7.50
CA ASP A 68 -7.61 4.85 7.85
C ASP A 68 -6.66 4.81 6.66
N MET A 69 -6.69 3.72 5.88
CA MET A 69 -5.91 3.62 4.64
C MET A 69 -6.27 4.72 3.64
N ARG A 70 -7.57 4.97 3.39
CA ARG A 70 -8.04 6.03 2.49
C ARG A 70 -7.56 7.41 2.93
N GLN A 71 -7.76 7.76 4.20
CA GLN A 71 -7.37 9.07 4.73
C GLN A 71 -5.86 9.31 4.60
N ARG A 72 -5.05 8.29 4.90
CA ARG A 72 -3.58 8.38 4.78
C ARG A 72 -3.12 8.42 3.32
N MET A 73 -3.80 7.71 2.42
CA MET A 73 -3.51 7.71 0.99
C MET A 73 -3.84 9.05 0.31
N LEU A 74 -4.87 9.79 0.77
CA LEU A 74 -5.24 11.10 0.20
C LEU A 74 -4.08 12.12 0.23
N GLY A 75 -3.25 12.09 1.28
CA GLY A 75 -2.09 12.97 1.40
C GLY A 75 -0.96 12.68 0.40
N LEU A 76 -1.08 11.61 -0.39
CA LEU A 76 -0.03 11.13 -1.29
C LEU A 76 -0.33 11.41 -2.77
N GLY A 77 -1.39 12.16 -3.11
CA GLY A 77 -1.72 12.45 -4.52
C GLY A 77 -0.54 12.98 -5.35
N ASP A 78 0.19 13.96 -4.81
CA ASP A 78 1.35 14.57 -5.47
C ASP A 78 2.49 13.56 -5.74
N LEU A 79 2.66 12.56 -4.88
CA LEU A 79 3.65 11.49 -5.10
C LEU A 79 3.32 10.70 -6.37
N PHE A 80 2.04 10.36 -6.57
CA PHE A 80 1.62 9.56 -7.72
C PHE A 80 1.75 10.34 -9.04
N GLU A 81 1.56 11.67 -9.00
CA GLU A 81 1.94 12.53 -10.13
C GLU A 81 3.45 12.50 -10.41
N GLU A 82 4.27 12.68 -9.36
CA GLU A 82 5.73 12.73 -9.50
C GLU A 82 6.39 11.43 -10.01
N ILE A 83 5.79 10.28 -9.71
CA ILE A 83 6.28 8.98 -10.18
C ILE A 83 5.69 8.59 -11.54
N GLY A 84 4.85 9.43 -12.14
CA GLY A 84 4.30 9.25 -13.49
C GLY A 84 3.07 8.33 -13.56
N GLU A 85 2.41 8.07 -12.43
CA GLU A 85 1.15 7.33 -12.36
C GLU A 85 -0.07 8.26 -12.53
N GLY A 86 0.10 9.56 -12.26
CA GLY A 86 -0.98 10.55 -12.26
C GLY A 86 -1.94 10.36 -11.10
N LYS A 87 -3.01 11.18 -11.05
CA LYS A 87 -4.02 11.11 -9.98
C LYS A 87 -4.78 9.78 -9.96
N ASP A 88 -4.92 9.14 -11.12
CA ASP A 88 -5.67 7.90 -11.28
C ASP A 88 -4.94 6.70 -10.65
N GLY A 89 -3.60 6.72 -10.61
CA GLY A 89 -2.83 5.63 -10.02
C GLY A 89 -3.08 5.46 -8.51
N LEU A 90 -3.27 6.57 -7.78
CA LEU A 90 -3.64 6.53 -6.36
C LEU A 90 -5.03 5.89 -6.18
N GLN A 91 -6.00 6.34 -6.98
CA GLN A 91 -7.37 5.81 -6.93
C GLN A 91 -7.39 4.33 -7.26
N TYR A 92 -6.64 3.92 -8.30
CA TYR A 92 -6.55 2.54 -8.73
C TYR A 92 -5.89 1.64 -7.69
N LEU A 93 -4.78 2.06 -7.08
CA LEU A 93 -4.14 1.32 -5.99
C LEU A 93 -5.09 1.16 -4.80
N THR A 94 -5.77 2.24 -4.40
CA THR A 94 -6.74 2.23 -3.30
C THR A 94 -7.88 1.24 -3.59
N TYR A 95 -8.43 1.27 -4.80
CA TYR A 95 -9.45 0.35 -5.26
C TYR A 95 -9.00 -1.12 -5.21
N ILE A 96 -7.79 -1.43 -5.70
CA ILE A 96 -7.24 -2.79 -5.64
C ILE A 96 -7.12 -3.28 -4.19
N LEU A 97 -6.62 -2.43 -3.29
CA LEU A 97 -6.45 -2.78 -1.87
C LEU A 97 -7.79 -3.10 -1.22
N GLU A 98 -8.82 -2.28 -1.46
CA GLU A 98 -10.18 -2.53 -0.97
C GLU A 98 -10.74 -3.85 -1.49
N PHE A 99 -10.62 -4.07 -2.80
CA PHE A 99 -11.10 -5.28 -3.44
C PHE A 99 -10.43 -6.55 -2.88
N VAL A 100 -9.13 -6.48 -2.60
CA VAL A 100 -8.38 -7.62 -2.07
C VAL A 100 -8.64 -7.87 -0.60
N ARG A 101 -8.88 -6.84 0.22
CA ARG A 101 -9.21 -7.03 1.64
C ARG A 101 -10.41 -7.95 1.83
N ASP A 102 -11.46 -7.80 1.03
CA ASP A 102 -12.64 -8.66 1.12
C ASP A 102 -12.32 -10.12 0.78
N ARG A 103 -11.41 -10.35 -0.17
CA ARG A 103 -10.91 -11.69 -0.52
C ARG A 103 -9.92 -12.24 0.51
N TYR A 104 -9.12 -11.38 1.13
CA TYR A 104 -8.07 -11.80 2.07
C TYR A 104 -8.61 -12.03 3.48
N ASN A 105 -9.68 -11.33 3.89
CA ASN A 105 -10.45 -11.66 5.08
C ASN A 105 -11.01 -13.09 5.05
N VAL A 106 -11.15 -13.71 3.87
CA VAL A 106 -11.50 -15.14 3.72
C VAL A 106 -10.29 -16.05 3.95
N ARG A 107 -9.07 -15.61 3.62
CA ARG A 107 -7.83 -16.41 3.69
C ARG A 107 -7.09 -16.31 5.03
N TYR A 108 -7.12 -15.14 5.67
CA TYR A 108 -6.57 -14.90 7.00
C TYR A 108 -7.60 -14.14 7.83
N PRO A 109 -8.68 -14.79 8.28
CA PRO A 109 -9.65 -14.16 9.14
C PRO A 109 -8.92 -13.73 10.43
N ARG A 110 -8.63 -12.44 10.57
CA ARG A 110 -8.62 -11.87 11.90
C ARG A 110 -10.06 -12.01 12.35
N TYR A 111 -10.28 -12.93 13.30
CA TYR A 111 -11.54 -13.04 14.03
C TYR A 111 -11.80 -11.69 14.69
N ASP A 112 -12.41 -10.76 13.97
CA ASP A 112 -13.10 -9.65 14.58
C ASP A 112 -14.37 -10.25 15.15
N MET A 113 -14.33 -10.58 16.45
CA MET A 113 -15.46 -11.11 17.21
C MET A 113 -16.67 -10.15 17.21
N LYS A 114 -16.62 -8.99 16.54
CA LYS A 114 -17.75 -8.07 16.39
C LYS A 114 -18.82 -8.47 15.37
N ARG A 115 -18.69 -9.61 14.68
CA ARG A 115 -19.81 -10.20 13.94
C ARG A 115 -20.60 -11.18 14.80
N CYS A 116 -21.14 -10.72 15.93
CA CYS A 116 -22.14 -11.46 16.73
C CYS A 116 -22.92 -10.59 17.75
N ASP A 117 -23.11 -9.29 17.51
CA ASP A 117 -24.06 -8.47 18.31
C ASP A 117 -25.43 -8.34 17.63
N ASP A 118 -25.90 -9.43 17.01
CA ASP A 118 -27.33 -9.66 16.76
C ASP A 118 -27.81 -10.72 17.78
N LEU A 119 -28.08 -10.27 19.02
CA LEU A 119 -28.90 -10.98 20.01
C LEU A 119 -29.83 -9.99 20.73
#